data_AF-A0A2E3UT14-F1
#
_entry.id   AF-A0A2E3UT14-F1
#
_cell.length_a   1.000
_cell.length_b   1.000
_cell.length_c   1.000
_cell.angle_alpha   90.00
_cell.angle_beta   90.00
_cell.angle_gamma   90.00
#
_symmetry.space_group_name_H-M   'P 1'
#
loop_
_entity.id
_entity.type
_entity.pdbx_description
1 polymer ?
#
loop_
_entity_poly.entity_id
_entity_poly.type
_entity_poly.pdbx_seq_one_letter_code
_entity_poly.pdbx_strand_id
1 'polypeptide(L)' 'MGWFGDIVVKKTAILWLRNDFRLKDNKALIEASKYDQLIPIFIWDENLCTEWKVDGASKWWLH' A
#
# COMPACT_ATOMS: atom_id res chain seq x y z
N MET A 1 -17.84 -14.65 -37.22
CA MET A 1 -16.44 -14.90 -36.80
C MET A 1 -15.91 -13.60 -36.19
N GLY A 2 -16.31 -13.29 -34.95
CA GLY A 2 -15.95 -12.04 -34.27
C GLY A 2 -14.99 -12.33 -33.12
N TRP A 3 -13.78 -11.81 -33.24
CA TRP A 3 -12.74 -11.84 -32.21
C TRP A 3 -13.07 -10.81 -31.13
N PHE A 4 -13.72 -11.22 -30.05
CA PHE A 4 -13.69 -10.47 -28.81
C PHE A 4 -12.93 -11.33 -27.81
N GLY A 5 -11.64 -10.99 -27.62
CA GLY A 5 -10.87 -11.56 -26.51
C GLY A 5 -11.55 -11.17 -25.21
N ASP A 6 -11.76 -12.15 -24.33
CA ASP A 6 -12.40 -11.94 -23.05
C ASP A 6 -11.74 -10.78 -22.30
N ILE A 7 -12.52 -9.79 -21.89
CA ILE A 7 -12.04 -8.71 -21.04
C ILE A 7 -11.73 -9.33 -19.68
N VAL A 8 -10.45 -9.59 -19.41
CA VAL A 8 -10.00 -10.09 -18.12
C VAL A 8 -10.08 -8.97 -17.10
N VAL A 9 -11.15 -8.96 -16.31
CA VAL A 9 -11.27 -8.08 -15.14
C VAL A 9 -10.34 -8.63 -14.05
N LYS A 10 -9.19 -7.98 -13.86
CA LYS A 10 -8.25 -8.32 -12.79
C LYS A 10 -8.74 -7.76 -11.46
N LYS A 11 -8.67 -8.55 -10.40
CA LYS A 11 -8.94 -8.08 -9.04
C LYS A 11 -7.70 -7.35 -8.53
N THR A 12 -7.86 -6.07 -8.19
CA THR A 12 -6.77 -5.22 -7.71
C THR A 12 -6.92 -4.91 -6.24
N ALA A 13 -5.87 -5.13 -5.45
CA ALA A 13 -5.77 -4.72 -4.06
C ALA A 13 -4.91 -3.47 -3.90
N ILE A 14 -5.35 -2.55 -3.05
CA ILE A 14 -4.56 -1.39 -2.62
C ILE A 14 -4.06 -1.66 -1.20
N LEU A 15 -2.74 -1.67 -1.01
CA LEU A 15 -2.11 -1.87 0.28
C LEU A 15 -1.66 -0.54 0.85
N TRP A 16 -2.39 -0.02 1.82
CA TRP A 16 -1.99 1.22 2.50
C TRP A 16 -0.99 0.93 3.61
N LEU A 17 0.28 1.21 3.32
CA LEU A 17 1.36 1.19 4.29
C LEU A 17 1.30 2.47 5.12
N ARG A 18 1.42 2.33 6.45
CA ARG A 18 1.52 3.44 7.40
C ARG A 18 2.84 3.33 8.15
N ASN A 19 2.83 2.85 9.39
CA ASN A 19 4.04 2.69 10.20
C ASN A 19 4.70 1.30 10.09
N ASP A 20 4.20 0.44 9.20
CA ASP A 20 4.68 -0.93 9.06
C ASP A 20 5.25 -1.19 7.66
N PHE A 21 6.53 -0.85 7.50
CA PHE A 21 7.29 -1.08 6.27
C PHE A 21 7.94 -2.47 6.23
N ARG A 22 7.24 -3.50 6.71
CA ARG A 22 7.76 -4.87 6.73
C ARG A 22 7.17 -5.69 5.60
N LEU A 23 8.05 -6.43 4.93
CA LEU A 23 7.67 -7.44 3.92
C LEU A 23 7.32 -8.80 4.54
N LYS A 24 7.85 -9.07 5.75
CA LYS A 24 7.61 -10.33 6.47
C LYS A 24 6.59 -10.10 7.57
N ASP A 25 5.67 -11.06 7.72
CA ASP A 25 4.62 -11.08 8.75
C ASP A 25 3.63 -9.90 8.69
N ASN A 26 3.52 -9.24 7.53
CA ASN A 26 2.51 -8.21 7.30
C ASN A 26 1.21 -8.88 6.81
N LYS A 27 0.23 -9.04 7.70
CA LYS A 27 -1.07 -9.66 7.39
C LYS A 27 -1.78 -8.99 6.21
N ALA A 28 -1.71 -7.66 6.12
CA ALA A 28 -2.33 -6.93 5.01
C ALA A 28 -1.64 -7.25 3.68
N LEU A 29 -0.32 -7.37 3.67
CA LEU A 29 0.45 -7.80 2.49
C LEU A 29 0.14 -9.26 2.10
N ILE A 30 0.03 -10.16 3.07
CA ILE A 30 -0.29 -11.59 2.84
C ILE A 30 -1.69 -11.77 2.22
N GLU A 31 -2.68 -11.00 2.70
CA GLU A 31 -4.02 -11.04 2.11
C GLU A 31 -4.06 -10.36 0.74
N ALA A 32 -3.37 -9.22 0.60
CA ALA A 32 -3.35 -8.47 -0.65
C ALA A 32 -2.56 -9.20 -1.76
N SER A 33 -1.60 -10.07 -1.42
CA SER A 33 -0.87 -10.89 -2.41
C SER A 33 -1.74 -11.97 -3.07
N LYS A 34 -2.97 -12.20 -2.59
CA LYS A 34 -3.93 -13.15 -3.20
C LYS A 34 -4.68 -12.54 -4.40
N TYR A 35 -4.47 -11.25 -4.68
CA TYR A 35 -5.10 -10.53 -5.79
C TYR A 35 -4.21 -10.54 -7.03
N ASP A 36 -4.80 -10.36 -8.21
CA ASP A 36 -4.10 -10.37 -9.50
C ASP A 36 -3.14 -9.18 -9.63
N GLN A 37 -3.46 -8.07 -8.97
CA GLN A 37 -2.67 -6.86 -8.96
C GLN A 37 -2.64 -6.27 -7.55
N LEU A 38 -1.46 -5.81 -7.14
CA LEU A 38 -1.22 -5.17 -5.85
C LEU A 38 -0.60 -3.80 -6.05
N ILE A 39 -1.19 -2.78 -5.43
CA ILE A 39 -0.70 -1.40 -5.46
C ILE A 39 -0.42 -0.96 -4.02
N PRO A 40 0.83 -1.00 -3.55
CA PRO A 40 1.20 -0.43 -2.26
C PRO A 40 1.22 1.10 -2.35
N ILE A 41 0.57 1.75 -1.38
CA ILE A 41 0.56 3.21 -1.24
C ILE A 41 1.01 3.59 0.17
N PHE A 42 1.77 4.66 0.28
CA PHE A 42 2.09 5.32 1.55
C PHE A 42 1.63 6.77 1.42
N ILE A 43 0.78 7.21 2.35
CA ILE A 43 0.25 8.57 2.37
C ILE A 43 0.91 9.29 3.54
N TRP A 44 1.74 10.28 3.22
CA TRP A 44 2.36 11.18 4.18
C TRP A 44 1.52 12.45 4.31
N ASP A 45 0.84 12.60 5.44
CA ASP A 45 0.06 13.80 5.74
C ASP A 45 0.60 14.45 7.02
N GLU A 46 1.33 15.55 6.84
CA GLU A 46 1.91 16.32 7.94
C GLU A 46 0.87 17.16 8.70
N ASN A 47 -0.31 17.40 8.10
CA ASN A 47 -1.36 18.23 8.67
C ASN A 47 -2.36 17.43 9.51
N LEU A 48 -2.46 16.11 9.28
CA LEU A 48 -3.34 15.23 10.06
C LEU A 48 -2.82 14.95 11.48
N CYS A 49 -1.50 15.06 11.71
CA CYS A 49 -0.85 14.82 13.00
C CYS A 49 -0.62 16.13 13.76
N THR A 50 -1.70 16.81 14.14
CA THR A 50 -1.63 18.06 14.91
C THR A 50 -1.08 17.88 16.33
N GLU A 51 -1.14 16.68 16.91
CA GLU A 51 -0.68 16.40 18.29
C GLU A 51 0.64 15.60 18.36
N TRP A 52 0.99 14.84 17.33
CA TRP A 52 2.17 13.95 17.32
C TRP A 52 3.00 14.21 16.06
N LYS A 53 3.68 15.36 16.02
CA LYS A 53 4.65 15.64 14.96
C LYS A 53 5.75 14.59 14.99
N VAL A 54 5.86 13.85 13.90
CA VAL A 54 6.99 12.95 13.65
C VAL A 54 8.26 13.81 13.65
N ASP A 55 9.17 13.52 14.59
CA ASP A 55 10.36 14.34 14.84
C ASP A 55 11.46 14.16 13.77
N GLY A 56 12.55 14.92 13.89
CA GLY A 56 13.65 14.87 12.93
C GLY A 56 14.34 13.49 12.84
N ALA A 57 14.40 12.72 13.92
CA ALA A 57 15.01 11.40 13.92
C ALA A 57 14.13 10.37 13.18
N SER A 58 12.82 10.47 13.38
CA SER A 58 11.84 9.61 12.72
C SER A 58 11.71 9.92 11.22
N LYS A 59 11.85 11.20 10.81
CA LYS A 59 11.91 11.59 9.40
C LYS A 59 13.18 11.09 8.71
N TRP A 60 14.32 11.09 9.40
CA TRP A 60 15.58 10.57 8.84
C TRP A 60 15.49 9.08 8.51
N TRP A 61 14.81 8.29 9.33
CA TRP A 61 14.62 6.86 9.09
C TRP A 61 13.64 6.54 7.94
N LEU A 62 12.86 7.52 7.48
CA LEU A 62 11.95 7.38 6.33
C LEU A 62 12.61 7.72 4.99
N HIS A 63 13.84 8.26 4.99
CA HIS A 63 14.62 8.64 3.80
C HIS A 63 15.72 7.63 3.50
#